data_AF-B7KYW8-F1
#
_entry.id   AF-B7KYW8-F1
#
_cell.length_a   1.000
_cell.length_b   1.000
_cell.length_c   1.000
_cell.angle_alpha   90.00
_cell.angle_beta   90.00
_cell.angle_gamma   90.00
#
_symmetry.space_group_name_H-M   'P 1'
#
loop_
_entity.id
_entity.type
_entity.pdbx_description
1 polymer ?
#
loop_
_entity_poly.entity_id
_entity_poly.type
_entity_poly.pdbx_seq_one_letter_code
_entity_poly.pdbx_strand_id
1 'polypeptide(L)'
;MTVAEIQRALLARGYDLGPSGADGDAGPRTIAAVTAFQYSAGLVADGIAGPRTQAALQKADISERREAPEKPGWLVLAEGELGVREGAGAANNPRVVKLFADAGFPGIKTDSTAWCAAFVNAVLERAGHRGSRSLAARSFESWGVGLPAPALGAIATKKRGNSSWQGHTGLVVGANKDQVFLLGGNQSDAVNVAAFKRSEILAYRWPSDVPLPALHTLPTTIAGAHSGVSEA
;
A
#
# COMPACT_ATOMS: atom_id res chain seq x y z
N MET A 1 -28.85 -8.53 -12.84
CA MET A 1 -28.28 -8.51 -11.49
C MET A 1 -29.40 -8.62 -10.48
N THR A 2 -29.20 -9.36 -9.39
CA THR A 2 -30.09 -9.34 -8.22
C THR A 2 -29.94 -8.04 -7.43
N VAL A 3 -30.88 -7.70 -6.55
CA VAL A 3 -30.77 -6.52 -5.67
C VAL A 3 -29.51 -6.61 -4.82
N ALA A 4 -29.21 -7.78 -4.25
CA ALA A 4 -27.99 -7.99 -3.47
C ALA A 4 -26.70 -7.80 -4.30
N GLU A 5 -26.69 -8.16 -5.58
CA GLU A 5 -25.55 -7.90 -6.47
C GLU A 5 -25.39 -6.41 -6.76
N ILE A 6 -26.50 -5.69 -6.97
CA ILE A 6 -26.49 -4.24 -7.18
C ILE A 6 -25.97 -3.52 -5.92
N GLN A 7 -26.47 -3.91 -4.75
CA GLN A 7 -26.03 -3.37 -3.47
C GLN A 7 -24.53 -3.60 -3.21
N ARG A 8 -24.02 -4.81 -3.50
CA ARG A 8 -22.58 -5.10 -3.40
C ARG A 8 -21.76 -4.21 -4.34
N ALA A 9 -22.24 -4.02 -5.58
CA ALA A 9 -21.58 -3.15 -6.54
C ALA A 9 -21.57 -1.67 -6.11
N LEU A 10 -22.62 -1.21 -5.43
CA LEU A 10 -22.70 0.14 -4.87
C LEU A 10 -21.78 0.32 -3.65
N LEU A 11 -21.79 -0.64 -2.71
CA LEU A 11 -20.88 -0.63 -1.55
C LEU A 11 -19.41 -0.64 -1.96
N ALA A 12 -19.05 -1.44 -2.97
CA ALA A 12 -17.70 -1.49 -3.51
C ALA A 12 -17.21 -0.12 -4.04
N ARG A 13 -18.14 0.75 -4.42
CA ARG A 13 -17.89 2.12 -4.92
C ARG A 13 -18.06 3.20 -3.86
N GLY A 14 -18.21 2.80 -2.59
CA GLY A 14 -18.33 3.72 -1.46
C GLY A 14 -19.71 4.36 -1.29
N TYR A 15 -20.75 3.88 -1.98
CA TYR A 15 -22.11 4.34 -1.72
C TYR A 15 -22.63 3.73 -0.43
N ASP A 16 -23.21 4.56 0.44
CA ASP A 16 -23.76 4.14 1.73
C ASP A 16 -25.14 3.48 1.55
N LEU A 17 -25.24 2.23 2.00
CA LEU A 17 -26.51 1.49 2.09
C LEU A 17 -27.03 1.38 3.53
N GLY A 18 -26.33 2.00 4.48
CA GLY A 18 -26.57 1.89 5.90
C GLY A 18 -26.10 0.55 6.49
N PRO A 19 -26.46 0.28 7.76
CA PRO A 19 -25.92 -0.83 8.52
C PRO A 19 -26.34 -2.22 7.99
N SER A 20 -27.45 -2.31 7.26
CA SER A 20 -27.91 -3.56 6.64
C SER A 20 -27.06 -3.96 5.42
N GLY A 21 -26.38 -3.01 4.78
CA GLY A 21 -25.51 -3.28 3.63
C GLY A 21 -26.25 -3.90 2.45
N ALA A 22 -25.75 -5.05 1.97
CA ALA A 22 -26.33 -5.79 0.85
C ALA A 22 -27.27 -6.90 1.34
N ASP A 23 -28.40 -6.49 1.89
CA ASP A 23 -29.45 -7.35 2.47
C ASP A 23 -30.39 -7.99 1.43
N GLY A 24 -30.32 -7.57 0.18
CA GLY A 24 -31.21 -8.02 -0.90
C GLY A 24 -32.50 -7.22 -1.02
N ASP A 25 -32.72 -6.22 -0.18
CA ASP A 25 -33.91 -5.38 -0.17
C ASP A 25 -33.66 -4.01 -0.80
N ALA A 26 -34.52 -3.65 -1.76
CA ALA A 26 -34.46 -2.35 -2.45
C ALA A 26 -35.11 -1.25 -1.60
N GLY A 27 -34.65 -1.08 -0.36
CA GLY A 27 -35.13 -0.04 0.56
C GLY A 27 -34.69 1.37 0.17
N PRO A 28 -35.14 2.40 0.92
CA PRO A 28 -34.86 3.81 0.62
C PRO A 28 -33.37 4.15 0.45
N ARG A 29 -32.48 3.51 1.22
CA ARG A 29 -31.03 3.70 1.08
C ARG A 29 -30.47 3.08 -0.20
N THR A 30 -30.93 1.90 -0.57
CA THR A 30 -30.58 1.27 -1.87
C THR A 30 -31.02 2.16 -3.02
N ILE A 31 -32.25 2.68 -2.98
CA ILE A 31 -32.77 3.59 -4.00
C ILE A 31 -31.90 4.87 -4.06
N ALA A 32 -31.62 5.50 -2.91
CA ALA A 32 -30.77 6.69 -2.86
C ALA A 32 -29.36 6.44 -3.43
N ALA A 33 -28.75 5.30 -3.11
CA ALA A 33 -27.45 4.90 -3.64
C ALA A 33 -27.49 4.62 -5.15
N VAL A 34 -28.55 3.98 -5.65
CA VAL A 34 -28.76 3.80 -7.10
C VAL A 34 -28.90 5.15 -7.79
N THR A 35 -29.71 6.07 -7.24
CA THR A 35 -29.89 7.43 -7.78
C THR A 35 -28.56 8.18 -7.82
N ALA A 36 -27.78 8.13 -6.73
CA ALA A 36 -26.47 8.77 -6.66
C ALA A 36 -25.48 8.20 -7.69
N PHE A 37 -25.48 6.87 -7.85
CA PHE A 37 -24.68 6.22 -8.89
C PHE A 37 -25.12 6.61 -10.30
N GLN A 38 -26.43 6.70 -10.56
CA GLN A 38 -26.93 7.13 -11.87
C GLN A 38 -26.49 8.57 -12.19
N TYR A 39 -26.55 9.48 -11.22
CA TYR A 39 -26.03 10.83 -11.38
C TYR A 39 -24.53 10.84 -11.75
N SER A 40 -23.71 10.08 -11.02
CA SER A 40 -22.26 10.05 -11.28
C SER A 40 -21.90 9.35 -12.60
N ALA A 41 -22.72 8.39 -13.03
CA ALA A 41 -22.55 7.67 -14.29
C ALA A 41 -23.16 8.39 -15.51
N GLY A 42 -23.73 9.60 -15.34
CA GLY A 42 -24.37 10.35 -16.43
C GLY A 42 -25.64 9.68 -16.98
N LEU A 43 -26.33 8.92 -16.14
CA LEU A 43 -27.59 8.25 -16.45
C LEU A 43 -28.78 9.08 -15.94
N VAL A 44 -29.99 8.72 -16.41
CA VAL A 44 -31.23 9.23 -15.80
C VAL A 44 -31.30 8.70 -14.37
N ALA A 45 -31.34 9.61 -13.39
CA ALA A 45 -31.33 9.29 -11.97
C ALA A 45 -32.73 9.04 -11.41
N ASP A 46 -33.35 7.95 -11.86
CA ASP A 46 -34.70 7.52 -11.48
C ASP A 46 -34.74 6.60 -10.25
N GLY A 47 -33.58 6.24 -9.69
CA GLY A 47 -33.46 5.34 -8.54
C GLY A 47 -33.75 3.87 -8.89
N ILE A 48 -33.93 3.56 -10.17
CA ILE A 48 -34.24 2.22 -10.66
C ILE A 48 -33.01 1.65 -11.35
N ALA A 49 -32.50 0.55 -10.84
CA ALA A 49 -31.38 -0.17 -11.44
C ALA A 49 -31.83 -0.98 -12.67
N GLY A 50 -32.32 -0.31 -13.72
CA GLY A 50 -32.70 -0.91 -14.99
C GLY A 50 -31.50 -1.37 -15.84
N PRO A 51 -31.71 -1.88 -17.06
CA PRO A 51 -30.65 -2.49 -17.87
C PRO A 51 -29.43 -1.57 -18.10
N ARG A 52 -29.64 -0.27 -18.29
CA ARG A 52 -28.54 0.71 -18.46
C ARG A 52 -27.73 0.90 -17.17
N THR A 53 -28.41 1.03 -16.04
CA THR A 53 -27.77 1.15 -14.72
C THR A 53 -27.00 -0.12 -14.37
N GLN A 54 -27.59 -1.30 -14.59
CA GLN A 54 -26.92 -2.58 -14.38
C GLN A 54 -25.70 -2.75 -15.30
N ALA A 55 -25.82 -2.38 -16.58
CA ALA A 55 -24.68 -2.41 -17.49
C ALA A 55 -23.56 -1.45 -17.07
N ALA A 56 -23.90 -0.26 -16.56
CA ALA A 56 -22.91 0.68 -16.03
C ALA A 56 -22.24 0.16 -14.76
N LEU A 57 -23.01 -0.43 -13.83
CA LEU A 57 -22.47 -1.09 -12.64
C LEU A 57 -21.53 -2.24 -13.03
N GLN A 58 -21.89 -3.07 -14.01
CA GLN A 58 -21.04 -4.15 -14.51
C GLN A 58 -19.80 -3.64 -15.27
N LYS A 59 -19.93 -2.58 -16.07
CA LYS A 59 -18.80 -2.01 -16.81
C LYS A 59 -17.77 -1.39 -15.88
N ALA A 60 -18.23 -0.61 -14.90
CA ALA A 60 -17.37 -0.07 -13.86
C ALA A 60 -16.71 -1.20 -13.06
N ASP A 61 -17.42 -2.31 -12.84
CA ASP A 61 -16.92 -3.46 -12.10
C ASP A 61 -15.91 -4.27 -12.89
N ILE A 62 -16.05 -4.30 -14.22
CA ILE A 62 -15.06 -4.90 -15.12
C ILE A 62 -13.86 -3.96 -15.33
N SER A 63 -14.03 -2.64 -15.34
CA SER A 63 -12.90 -1.70 -15.43
C SER A 63 -12.10 -1.62 -14.12
N GLU A 64 -12.78 -1.52 -12.98
CA GLU A 64 -12.16 -1.48 -11.64
C GLU A 64 -11.56 -2.84 -11.24
N ARG A 65 -12.07 -3.96 -11.75
CA ARG A 65 -11.41 -5.28 -11.60
C ARG A 65 -10.29 -5.53 -12.62
N ARG A 66 -10.26 -4.84 -13.76
CA ARG A 66 -9.23 -5.02 -14.80
C ARG A 66 -8.02 -4.11 -14.62
N GLU A 67 -8.20 -2.91 -14.07
CA GLU A 67 -7.07 -2.16 -13.56
C GLU A 67 -6.72 -2.73 -12.19
N ALA A 68 -5.64 -3.53 -12.14
CA ALA A 68 -4.88 -3.61 -10.89
C ALA A 68 -4.68 -2.17 -10.41
N PRO A 69 -4.93 -1.85 -9.11
CA PRO A 69 -4.79 -0.48 -8.64
C PRO A 69 -3.46 0.05 -9.15
N GLU A 70 -3.48 1.19 -9.85
CA GLU A 70 -2.24 1.81 -10.33
C GLU A 70 -1.29 1.85 -9.14
N LYS A 71 -0.15 1.14 -9.28
CA LYS A 71 0.81 1.06 -8.19
C LYS A 71 1.16 2.50 -7.83
N PRO A 72 1.11 2.87 -6.54
CA PRO A 72 1.44 4.22 -6.18
C PRO A 72 2.85 4.56 -6.64
N GLY A 73 3.10 5.81 -7.05
CA GLY A 73 4.36 6.19 -7.69
C GLY A 73 5.62 5.84 -6.87
N TRP A 74 5.54 5.95 -5.53
CA TRP A 74 6.64 5.55 -4.64
C TRP A 74 6.91 4.04 -4.65
N LEU A 75 5.88 3.21 -4.88
CA LEU A 75 6.07 1.76 -5.05
C LEU A 75 6.72 1.45 -6.40
N VAL A 76 6.33 2.14 -7.48
CA VAL A 76 6.98 1.99 -8.79
C VAL A 76 8.47 2.35 -8.71
N LEU A 77 8.79 3.45 -8.02
CA LEU A 77 10.19 3.87 -7.80
C LEU A 77 10.96 2.86 -6.94
N ALA A 78 10.33 2.28 -5.92
CA ALA A 78 10.92 1.24 -5.10
C ALA A 78 11.22 -0.03 -5.91
N GLU A 79 10.31 -0.44 -6.80
CA GLU A 79 10.52 -1.59 -7.70
C GLU A 79 11.71 -1.36 -8.65
N GLY A 80 11.94 -0.11 -9.07
CA GLY A 80 13.11 0.28 -9.87
C GLY A 80 14.46 0.18 -9.15
N GLU A 81 14.46 -0.05 -7.82
CA GLU A 81 15.66 -0.27 -7.02
C GLU A 81 15.88 -1.74 -6.67
N LEU A 82 15.00 -2.66 -7.10
CA LEU A 82 15.15 -4.10 -6.86
C LEU A 82 16.54 -4.60 -7.28
N GLY A 83 17.19 -5.33 -6.38
CA GLY A 83 18.52 -5.88 -6.60
C GLY A 83 19.68 -4.92 -6.32
N VAL A 84 19.44 -3.66 -5.95
CA VAL A 84 20.50 -2.79 -5.40
C VAL A 84 21.02 -3.41 -4.11
N ARG A 85 22.35 -3.52 -3.97
CA ARG A 85 23.02 -4.11 -2.80
C ARG A 85 24.11 -3.19 -2.25
N GLU A 86 24.52 -3.39 -1.02
CA GLU A 86 25.76 -2.78 -0.51
C GLU A 86 26.96 -3.14 -1.40
N GLY A 87 27.99 -2.30 -1.37
CA GLY A 87 29.21 -2.56 -2.10
C GLY A 87 29.99 -3.71 -1.47
N ALA A 88 30.86 -4.35 -2.27
CA ALA A 88 31.64 -5.48 -1.79
C ALA A 88 32.78 -5.00 -0.88
N GLY A 89 32.89 -5.61 0.32
CA GLY A 89 34.00 -5.36 1.24
C GLY A 89 33.97 -3.94 1.80
N ALA A 90 35.05 -3.18 1.61
CA ALA A 90 35.16 -1.80 2.08
C ALA A 90 34.63 -0.76 1.06
N ALA A 91 34.15 -1.19 -0.10
CA ALA A 91 33.64 -0.29 -1.13
C ALA A 91 32.18 0.07 -0.84
N ASN A 92 31.83 1.35 -0.92
CA ASN A 92 30.44 1.79 -0.78
C ASN A 92 29.71 1.72 -2.13
N ASN A 93 28.46 1.26 -2.15
CA ASN A 93 27.63 1.36 -3.35
C ASN A 93 27.10 2.80 -3.54
N PRO A 94 27.43 3.49 -4.65
CA PRO A 94 26.98 4.86 -4.90
C PRO A 94 25.45 4.98 -5.00
N ARG A 95 24.72 3.93 -5.40
CA ARG A 95 23.25 3.93 -5.39
C ARG A 95 22.70 3.94 -3.96
N VAL A 96 23.28 3.16 -3.04
CA VAL A 96 22.87 3.17 -1.62
C VAL A 96 23.20 4.51 -0.97
N VAL A 97 24.39 5.06 -1.23
CA VAL A 97 24.76 6.41 -0.77
C VAL A 97 23.79 7.47 -1.31
N LYS A 98 23.34 7.34 -2.56
CA LYS A 98 22.35 8.26 -3.15
C LYS A 98 20.99 8.17 -2.42
N LEU A 99 20.57 6.99 -1.93
CA LEU A 99 19.34 6.86 -1.15
C LEU A 99 19.38 7.73 0.11
N PHE A 100 20.52 7.79 0.81
CA PHE A 100 20.67 8.71 1.95
C PHE A 100 20.51 10.18 1.53
N ALA A 101 21.15 10.58 0.44
CA ALA A 101 21.03 11.96 -0.07
C ALA A 101 19.59 12.31 -0.44
N ASP A 102 18.91 11.41 -1.17
CA ASP A 102 17.52 11.59 -1.58
C ASP A 102 16.55 11.59 -0.38
N ALA A 103 16.90 10.87 0.69
CA ALA A 103 16.17 10.89 1.97
C ALA A 103 16.42 12.14 2.83
N GLY A 104 17.23 13.09 2.35
CA GLY A 104 17.57 14.32 3.08
C GLY A 104 18.80 14.21 4.00
N PHE A 105 19.61 13.16 3.86
CA PHE A 105 20.84 12.91 4.63
C PHE A 105 22.10 12.91 3.74
N PRO A 106 22.40 13.99 2.99
CA PRO A 106 23.52 14.00 2.03
C PRO A 106 24.89 13.86 2.68
N GLY A 107 25.02 14.03 3.99
CA GLY A 107 26.27 13.86 4.74
C GLY A 107 26.70 12.39 4.93
N ILE A 108 25.79 11.43 4.76
CA ILE A 108 26.12 10.01 4.87
C ILE A 108 26.69 9.53 3.54
N LYS A 109 27.94 9.06 3.56
CA LYS A 109 28.71 8.63 2.38
C LYS A 109 29.08 7.16 2.40
N THR A 110 28.46 6.38 3.29
CA THR A 110 28.69 4.94 3.46
C THR A 110 27.39 4.17 3.39
N ASP A 111 27.46 2.91 3.00
CA ASP A 111 26.35 1.96 3.00
C ASP A 111 26.32 1.06 4.25
N SER A 112 27.35 1.06 5.10
CA SER A 112 27.35 0.28 6.35
C SER A 112 26.40 0.80 7.44
N THR A 113 25.69 1.90 7.18
CA THR A 113 24.63 2.42 8.06
C THR A 113 23.31 1.78 7.65
N ALA A 114 22.54 1.22 8.58
CA ALA A 114 21.23 0.65 8.28
C ALA A 114 20.36 1.60 7.45
N TRP A 115 19.98 1.17 6.25
CA TRP A 115 19.40 2.04 5.23
C TRP A 115 17.97 1.69 4.82
N CYS A 116 17.26 0.85 5.60
CA CYS A 116 15.85 0.53 5.34
C CYS A 116 14.95 1.80 5.37
N ALA A 117 15.13 2.66 6.36
CA ALA A 117 14.39 3.93 6.45
C ALA A 117 14.86 4.95 5.42
N ALA A 118 16.16 4.98 5.08
CA ALA A 118 16.68 5.82 4.00
C ALA A 118 16.02 5.45 2.67
N PHE A 119 15.92 4.16 2.37
CA PHE A 119 15.23 3.66 1.18
C PHE A 119 13.78 4.14 1.11
N VAL A 120 12.98 3.92 2.18
CA VAL A 120 11.57 4.34 2.19
C VAL A 120 11.42 5.86 2.07
N ASN A 121 12.22 6.64 2.79
CA ASN A 121 12.23 8.10 2.66
C ASN A 121 12.59 8.53 1.24
N ALA A 122 13.63 7.95 0.64
CA ALA A 122 14.08 8.31 -0.71
C ALA A 122 13.00 8.09 -1.78
N VAL A 123 12.29 6.95 -1.75
CA VAL A 123 11.25 6.68 -2.75
C VAL A 123 10.01 7.55 -2.55
N LEU A 124 9.71 7.96 -1.31
CA LEU A 124 8.66 8.94 -1.02
C LEU A 124 9.03 10.32 -1.55
N GLU A 125 10.22 10.82 -1.21
CA GLU A 125 10.67 12.16 -1.62
C GLU A 125 10.78 12.27 -3.15
N ARG A 126 11.29 11.22 -3.82
CA ARG A 126 11.31 11.14 -5.28
C ARG A 126 9.91 11.11 -5.90
N ALA A 127 8.92 10.55 -5.22
CA ALA A 127 7.52 10.58 -5.62
C ALA A 127 6.82 11.91 -5.28
N GLY A 128 7.51 12.86 -4.65
CA GLY A 128 6.95 14.14 -4.23
C GLY A 128 6.26 14.12 -2.87
N HIS A 129 6.38 13.03 -2.10
CA HIS A 129 5.81 12.90 -0.77
C HIS A 129 6.89 13.08 0.29
N ARG A 130 6.60 13.91 1.28
CA ARG A 130 7.52 14.13 2.39
C ARG A 130 7.65 12.87 3.25
N GLY A 131 8.87 12.37 3.40
CA GLY A 131 9.18 11.23 4.26
C GLY A 131 9.09 11.55 5.76
N SER A 132 9.45 10.59 6.61
CA SER A 132 9.51 10.75 8.07
C SER A 132 10.65 11.66 8.53
N ARG A 133 11.62 11.95 7.65
CA ARG A 133 12.85 12.73 7.94
C ARG A 133 13.69 12.12 9.06
N SER A 134 13.65 10.80 9.19
CA SER A 134 14.40 10.05 10.18
C SER A 134 14.89 8.73 9.61
N LEU A 135 16.10 8.33 10.00
CA LEU A 135 16.67 7.03 9.67
C LEU A 135 16.21 5.92 10.63
N ALA A 136 15.44 6.26 11.67
CA ALA A 136 14.82 5.26 12.52
C ALA A 136 13.61 4.66 11.79
N ALA A 137 13.60 3.34 11.53
CA ALA A 137 12.49 2.67 10.87
C ALA A 137 11.14 2.92 11.58
N ARG A 138 11.14 2.92 12.93
CA ARG A 138 9.93 3.17 13.73
C ARG A 138 9.42 4.61 13.67
N SER A 139 10.14 5.55 13.06
CA SER A 139 9.64 6.91 12.81
C SER A 139 8.39 6.92 11.93
N PHE A 140 8.18 5.90 11.10
CA PHE A 140 6.99 5.80 10.29
C PHE A 140 5.74 5.47 11.11
N GLU A 141 5.86 4.93 12.33
CA GLU A 141 4.70 4.51 13.12
C GLU A 141 3.74 5.64 13.49
N SER A 142 4.14 6.90 13.37
CA SER A 142 3.26 8.07 13.54
C SER A 142 3.16 8.95 12.29
N TRP A 143 3.74 8.50 11.16
CA TRP A 143 3.79 9.24 9.91
C TRP A 143 2.52 9.03 9.08
N GLY A 144 2.00 10.10 8.47
CA GLY A 144 0.84 10.05 7.59
C GLY A 144 -0.43 9.52 8.26
N VAL A 145 -1.26 8.80 7.50
CA VAL A 145 -2.51 8.21 7.98
C VAL A 145 -2.30 6.74 8.33
N GLY A 146 -2.91 6.29 9.43
CA GLY A 146 -2.90 4.89 9.85
C GLY A 146 -3.90 4.05 9.06
N LEU A 147 -3.47 2.89 8.59
CA LEU A 147 -4.35 1.91 7.95
C LEU A 147 -4.63 0.73 8.92
N PRO A 148 -5.88 0.25 8.98
CA PRO A 148 -6.24 -0.90 9.84
C PRO A 148 -5.75 -2.24 9.27
N ALA A 149 -5.33 -2.28 8.00
CA ALA A 149 -4.94 -3.47 7.27
C ALA A 149 -3.85 -3.15 6.23
N PRO A 150 -3.07 -4.15 5.77
CA PRO A 150 -2.10 -3.94 4.69
C PRO A 150 -2.79 -3.52 3.39
N ALA A 151 -2.15 -2.62 2.64
CA ALA A 151 -2.55 -2.19 1.29
C ALA A 151 -1.31 -2.08 0.40
N LEU A 152 -1.45 -2.29 -0.91
CA LEU A 152 -0.31 -2.26 -1.84
C LEU A 152 0.37 -0.89 -1.81
N GLY A 153 1.68 -0.88 -1.55
CA GLY A 153 2.48 0.33 -1.40
C GLY A 153 2.41 0.97 -0.01
N ALA A 154 1.59 0.47 0.93
CA ALA A 154 1.58 0.99 2.29
C ALA A 154 2.93 0.75 2.96
N ILE A 155 3.37 1.70 3.78
CA ILE A 155 4.58 1.54 4.58
C ILE A 155 4.24 0.64 5.76
N ALA A 156 4.93 -0.48 5.89
CA ALA A 156 4.87 -1.31 7.08
C ALA A 156 6.09 -1.07 7.95
N THR A 157 5.88 -0.98 9.26
CA THR A 157 6.96 -1.03 10.25
C THR A 157 6.86 -2.33 11.02
N LYS A 158 7.98 -3.01 11.24
CA LYS A 158 8.05 -4.19 12.11
C LYS A 158 9.01 -3.99 13.27
N LYS A 159 8.76 -4.70 14.37
CA LYS A 159 9.70 -4.79 15.50
C LYS A 159 11.00 -5.48 15.06
N ARG A 160 12.13 -5.08 15.64
CA ARG A 160 13.43 -5.72 15.46
C ARG A 160 14.21 -5.71 16.78
N GLY A 161 15.01 -6.73 17.04
CA GLY A 161 15.88 -6.78 18.21
C GLY A 161 15.12 -6.76 19.56
N ASN A 162 15.84 -6.38 20.61
CA ASN A 162 15.34 -6.41 21.99
C ASN A 162 14.94 -5.02 22.53
N SER A 163 15.13 -3.95 21.76
CA SER A 163 14.82 -2.58 22.19
C SER A 163 13.64 -2.02 21.45
N SER A 164 12.82 -1.22 22.14
CA SER A 164 11.63 -0.60 21.55
C SER A 164 11.94 0.37 20.42
N TRP A 165 13.13 0.98 20.33
CA TRP A 165 13.43 1.88 19.21
C TRP A 165 13.85 1.13 17.94
N GLN A 166 14.30 -0.13 18.07
CA GLN A 166 14.76 -0.93 16.94
C GLN A 166 13.57 -1.41 16.10
N GLY A 167 13.70 -1.29 14.79
CA GLY A 167 12.68 -1.72 13.85
C GLY A 167 13.22 -1.90 12.45
N HIS A 168 12.33 -2.28 11.55
CA HIS A 168 12.58 -2.36 10.12
C HIS A 168 11.36 -1.85 9.39
N THR A 169 11.55 -1.29 8.20
CA THR A 169 10.45 -0.76 7.40
C THR A 169 10.62 -1.10 5.93
N GLY A 170 9.49 -1.20 5.23
CA GLY A 170 9.41 -1.47 3.80
C GLY A 170 7.99 -1.23 3.29
N LEU A 171 7.80 -1.39 1.98
CA LEU A 171 6.53 -1.20 1.31
C LEU A 171 5.81 -2.54 1.15
N VAL A 172 4.54 -2.59 1.51
CA VAL A 172 3.69 -3.78 1.34
C VAL A 172 3.52 -4.08 -0.15
N VAL A 173 3.90 -5.29 -0.56
CA VAL A 173 3.67 -5.82 -1.92
C VAL A 173 2.77 -7.04 -1.96
N GLY A 174 2.45 -7.60 -0.80
CA GLY A 174 1.56 -8.73 -0.66
C GLY A 174 1.22 -9.01 0.80
N ALA A 175 0.17 -9.79 1.04
CA ALA A 175 -0.12 -10.32 2.36
C ALA A 175 -1.02 -11.55 2.27
N ASN A 176 -0.79 -12.55 3.13
CA ASN A 176 -1.69 -13.70 3.32
C ASN A 176 -2.10 -13.78 4.80
N LYS A 177 -2.75 -14.84 5.26
CA LYS A 177 -3.23 -14.93 6.66
C LYS A 177 -2.10 -14.90 7.72
N ASP A 178 -0.89 -15.32 7.37
CA ASP A 178 0.22 -15.48 8.31
C ASP A 178 1.31 -14.41 8.14
N GLN A 179 1.47 -13.90 6.91
CA GLN A 179 2.61 -13.11 6.51
C GLN A 179 2.23 -11.81 5.78
N VAL A 180 3.16 -10.87 5.83
CA VAL A 180 3.20 -9.67 4.99
C VAL A 180 4.49 -9.69 4.19
N PHE A 181 4.39 -9.40 2.90
CA PHE A 181 5.53 -9.33 1.98
C PHE A 181 5.92 -7.87 1.80
N LEU A 182 7.18 -7.55 2.15
CA LEU A 182 7.69 -6.19 2.09
C LEU A 182 8.80 -6.09 1.04
N LEU A 183 8.64 -5.14 0.12
CA LEU A 183 9.72 -4.58 -0.68
C LEU A 183 10.46 -3.56 0.18
N GLY A 184 11.69 -3.87 0.57
CA GLY A 184 12.45 -3.04 1.49
C GLY A 184 13.93 -3.02 1.14
N GLY A 185 14.59 -1.92 1.50
CA GLY A 185 16.04 -1.81 1.50
C GLY A 185 16.66 -2.44 2.75
N ASN A 186 17.95 -2.73 2.67
CA ASN A 186 18.75 -3.38 3.70
C ASN A 186 18.18 -4.73 4.20
N GLN A 187 17.51 -5.47 3.32
CA GLN A 187 17.06 -6.83 3.56
C GLN A 187 18.11 -7.77 2.97
N SER A 188 18.95 -8.39 3.80
CA SER A 188 20.15 -9.12 3.36
C SER A 188 21.07 -8.25 2.49
N ASP A 189 21.41 -7.06 2.98
CA ASP A 189 22.26 -6.07 2.32
C ASP A 189 21.76 -5.66 0.93
N ALA A 190 20.44 -5.76 0.70
CA ALA A 190 19.84 -5.56 -0.60
C ALA A 190 18.44 -4.93 -0.54
N VAL A 191 18.01 -4.37 -1.68
CA VAL A 191 16.61 -4.11 -1.99
C VAL A 191 16.01 -5.39 -2.57
N ASN A 192 15.10 -6.01 -1.84
CA ASN A 192 14.40 -7.21 -2.28
C ASN A 192 13.00 -7.30 -1.66
N VAL A 193 12.28 -8.37 -1.98
CA VAL A 193 11.03 -8.72 -1.30
C VAL A 193 11.31 -9.79 -0.25
N ALA A 194 10.82 -9.58 0.96
CA ALA A 194 10.93 -10.54 2.05
C ALA A 194 9.60 -10.73 2.78
N ALA A 195 9.37 -11.94 3.29
CA ALA A 195 8.17 -12.31 4.01
C ALA A 195 8.39 -12.23 5.53
N PHE A 196 7.54 -11.46 6.21
CA PHE A 196 7.56 -11.29 7.66
C PHE A 196 6.26 -11.77 8.30
N LYS A 197 6.30 -12.22 9.56
CA LYS A 197 5.09 -12.65 10.27
C LYS A 197 4.20 -11.44 10.54
N ARG A 198 2.89 -11.59 10.38
CA ARG A 198 1.93 -10.51 10.73
C ARG A 198 2.07 -10.03 12.17
N SER A 199 2.39 -10.93 13.10
CA SER A 199 2.59 -10.62 14.52
C SER A 199 3.84 -9.78 14.83
N GLU A 200 4.69 -9.54 13.83
CA GLU A 200 5.87 -8.67 13.94
C GLU A 200 5.58 -7.26 13.41
N ILE A 201 4.52 -7.07 12.62
CA ILE A 201 4.14 -5.77 12.07
C ILE A 201 3.47 -4.93 13.16
N LEU A 202 3.94 -3.69 13.29
CA LEU A 202 3.51 -2.73 14.30
C LEU A 202 2.52 -1.71 13.73
N ALA A 203 2.68 -1.29 12.48
CA ALA A 203 1.82 -0.31 11.84
C ALA A 203 1.84 -0.44 10.32
N TYR A 204 0.72 -0.03 9.70
CA TYR A 204 0.61 0.27 8.27
C TYR A 204 0.29 1.74 8.09
N ARG A 205 1.01 2.41 7.20
CA ARG A 205 0.97 3.87 7.06
C ARG A 205 0.90 4.28 5.60
N TRP A 206 0.17 5.36 5.36
CA TRP A 206 -0.14 5.90 4.03
C TRP A 206 0.15 7.40 3.98
N PRO A 207 0.66 7.96 2.87
CA PRO A 207 0.82 9.40 2.73
C PRO A 207 -0.51 10.13 2.99
N SER A 208 -0.50 11.18 3.80
CA SER A 208 -1.73 11.93 4.16
C SER A 208 -2.25 12.82 3.03
N ASP A 209 -1.41 13.07 2.02
CA ASP A 209 -1.67 13.87 0.83
C ASP A 209 -2.15 13.03 -0.37
N VAL A 210 -2.35 11.72 -0.19
CA VAL A 210 -2.85 10.80 -1.21
C VAL A 210 -4.19 10.22 -0.76
N PRO A 211 -5.20 10.10 -1.64
CA PRO A 211 -6.42 9.38 -1.33
C PRO A 211 -6.14 8.00 -0.72
N LEU A 212 -6.96 7.59 0.24
CA LEU A 212 -6.80 6.27 0.87
C LEU A 212 -6.86 5.17 -0.20
N PRO A 213 -6.05 4.10 -0.05
CA PRO A 213 -6.00 3.04 -1.04
C PRO A 213 -7.35 2.34 -1.12
N ALA A 214 -7.81 2.06 -2.34
CA ALA A 214 -8.98 1.22 -2.55
C ALA A 214 -8.76 -0.15 -1.91
N LEU A 215 -9.83 -0.75 -1.36
CA LEU A 215 -9.78 -2.11 -0.85
C LEU A 215 -9.57 -3.08 -2.03
N HIS A 216 -8.43 -3.75 -2.05
CA HIS A 216 -8.11 -4.73 -3.08
C HIS A 216 -7.46 -5.97 -2.47
N THR A 217 -7.61 -7.09 -3.15
CA THR A 217 -6.96 -8.34 -2.77
C THR A 217 -5.47 -8.23 -3.08
N LEU A 218 -4.65 -8.33 -2.03
CA LEU A 218 -3.20 -8.38 -2.18
C LEU A 218 -2.75 -9.75 -2.70
N PRO A 219 -1.64 -9.81 -3.45
CA PRO A 219 -0.96 -11.08 -3.70
C PRO A 219 -0.71 -11.82 -2.38
N THR A 220 -1.11 -13.09 -2.33
CA THR A 220 -0.94 -13.94 -1.14
C THR A 220 0.38 -14.70 -1.15
N THR A 221 1.06 -14.71 -2.30
CA THR A 221 2.41 -15.21 -2.53
C THR A 221 3.16 -14.25 -3.44
N ILE A 222 4.48 -14.14 -3.26
CA ILE A 222 5.38 -13.40 -4.15
C ILE A 222 6.53 -14.33 -4.53
N ALA A 223 6.70 -14.56 -5.83
CA ALA A 223 7.82 -15.37 -6.33
C ALA A 223 9.16 -14.72 -5.95
N GLY A 224 10.10 -15.52 -5.44
CA GLY A 224 11.42 -15.02 -5.02
C GLY A 224 11.43 -14.29 -3.67
N ALA A 225 10.31 -14.20 -2.94
CA ALA A 225 10.31 -13.67 -1.59
C ALA A 225 11.07 -14.61 -0.63
N HIS A 226 12.11 -14.09 0.01
CA HIS A 226 12.88 -14.83 1.01
C HIS A 226 12.26 -14.71 2.40
N SER A 227 12.53 -15.67 3.29
CA SER A 227 12.21 -15.56 4.71
C SER A 227 12.91 -14.33 5.29
N GLY A 228 12.15 -13.44 5.94
CA GLY A 228 12.59 -12.10 6.33
C GLY A 228 13.80 -12.03 7.25
N VAL A 229 14.97 -11.78 6.68
CA VAL A 229 16.17 -11.29 7.36
C VAL A 229 16.32 -9.79 7.06
N SER A 230 16.45 -9.00 8.12
CA SER A 230 16.73 -7.56 8.05
C SER A 230 17.99 -7.27 8.83
N GLU A 231 18.96 -6.64 8.20
CA GLU A 231 20.29 -6.40 8.79
C GLU A 231 20.25 -5.29 9.85
N ALA A 232 21.31 -5.23 10.66
CA ALA A 232 21.38 -4.43 11.89
C ALA A 232 21.70 -2.95 11.66
#